data_AF-A0A7W7CRX1-F1
#
_entry.id   AF-A0A7W7CRX1-F1
#
_cell.length_a   1.000
_cell.length_b   1.000
_cell.length_c   1.000
_cell.angle_alpha   90.00
_cell.angle_beta   90.00
_cell.angle_gamma   90.00
#
_symmetry.space_group_name_H-M   'P 1'
#
loop_
_entity.id
_entity.type
_entity.pdbx_description
1 polymer ?
#
loop_
_entity_poly.entity_id
_entity_poly.type
_entity_poly.pdbx_seq_one_letter_code
_entity_poly.pdbx_strand_id
1 'polypeptide(L)'
;MGRPVGSPADVMVASAAHWLAAADRVDEFEVALALTASAGERDDLMRARLLLLTGRPREALGLLAREQITELSPESRTSWPHLLLAACRAAGGDLGAYRWLLSTVAAWPGAWQPLYLVGAAAEQCGDYATADQAWTALVRAHGIVTSFTLSRFLGSVVARRDRHDGAAATRTVLDVVEEFLAADPDVEAHPEPILAAVNYLRRRGDTAGSALLLHVAHHRFPEAAALRAVVTSAPMRRFGRRRTALRLASAAPLVPAAALAVWSGVPPLVVAGLVPVLLVHHFGARTVPGFTAADSAVWRAGAKLRQGPARRELTLDQHVGAALALALVVTAAVPIAGASTGRVTLSAVVFAGLMAVVTAIGQALMRLARWHNWRSERHRRQQADRYRLADAGDCRCWQAGALTGSYATAYLNRHLTVAGPAGRLLGAAVLRCPTTGTLWLSTTAGPSGKHLLLRGVDQLSIDQPAPATGGYL
;
A
#
# COMPACT_ATOMS: atom_id res chain seq x y z
N MET A 1 34.11 -0.55 -46.48
CA MET A 1 34.60 -1.58 -45.53
C MET A 1 34.03 -1.24 -44.16
N GLY A 2 33.03 -2.00 -43.69
CA GLY A 2 32.36 -1.73 -42.41
C GLY A 2 33.31 -2.00 -41.24
N ARG A 3 33.35 -1.09 -40.26
CA ARG A 3 34.04 -1.34 -39.00
C ARG A 3 33.43 -2.58 -38.32
N PRO A 4 34.23 -3.40 -37.62
CA PRO A 4 33.73 -4.56 -36.92
C PRO A 4 32.64 -4.14 -35.94
N VAL A 5 31.57 -4.95 -35.91
CA VAL A 5 30.52 -4.97 -34.89
C VAL A 5 31.18 -4.73 -33.53
N GLY A 6 30.70 -3.71 -32.79
CA GLY A 6 31.18 -3.47 -31.42
C GLY A 6 31.18 -4.80 -30.66
N SER A 7 32.26 -5.09 -29.92
CA SER A 7 32.38 -6.40 -29.30
C SER A 7 31.14 -6.64 -28.41
N PRO A 8 30.66 -7.88 -28.24
CA PRO A 8 29.53 -8.15 -27.35
C PRO A 8 29.72 -7.56 -25.94
N ALA A 9 30.96 -7.37 -25.50
CA ALA A 9 31.30 -6.67 -24.26
C ALA A 9 30.96 -5.17 -24.31
N ASP A 10 31.21 -4.47 -25.41
CA ASP A 10 30.90 -3.05 -25.58
C ASP A 10 29.39 -2.80 -25.53
N VAL A 11 28.60 -3.67 -26.19
CA VAL A 11 27.14 -3.63 -26.16
C VAL A 11 26.61 -3.82 -24.72
N MET A 12 27.24 -4.72 -23.96
CA MET A 12 26.87 -4.99 -22.58
C MET A 12 27.21 -3.82 -21.64
N VAL A 13 28.36 -3.18 -21.82
CA VAL A 13 28.75 -1.98 -21.04
C VAL A 13 27.82 -0.81 -21.36
N ALA A 14 27.53 -0.55 -22.63
CA ALA A 14 26.58 0.50 -23.04
C ALA A 14 25.16 0.22 -22.51
N SER A 15 24.73 -1.04 -22.50
CA SER A 15 23.45 -1.45 -21.93
C SER A 15 23.41 -1.27 -20.41
N ALA A 16 24.51 -1.48 -19.70
CA ALA A 16 24.57 -1.36 -18.25
C ALA A 16 24.25 0.06 -17.76
N ALA A 17 24.74 1.10 -18.45
CA ALA A 17 24.41 2.49 -18.13
C ALA A 17 22.90 2.78 -18.33
N HIS A 18 22.30 2.22 -19.39
CA HIS A 18 20.87 2.36 -19.65
C HIS A 18 20.02 1.61 -18.63
N TRP A 19 20.42 0.39 -18.26
CA TRP A 19 19.77 -0.37 -17.20
C TRP A 19 19.87 0.32 -15.85
N LEU A 20 21.03 0.92 -15.53
CA LEU A 20 21.23 1.71 -14.31
C LEU A 20 20.24 2.88 -14.26
N ALA A 21 20.19 3.69 -15.32
CA ALA A 21 19.27 4.82 -15.41
C ALA A 21 17.80 4.41 -15.39
N ALA A 22 17.47 3.27 -16.00
CA ALA A 22 16.11 2.71 -15.98
C ALA A 22 15.72 2.24 -14.57
N ALA A 23 16.61 1.54 -13.86
CA ALA A 23 16.39 1.08 -12.49
C ALA A 23 16.22 2.26 -11.52
N ASP A 24 17.05 3.28 -11.68
CA ASP A 24 16.98 4.51 -10.89
C ASP A 24 15.65 5.24 -11.09
N ARG A 25 15.15 5.33 -12.34
CA ARG A 25 13.87 5.98 -12.66
C ARG A 25 12.66 5.30 -12.01
N VAL A 26 12.72 4.00 -11.78
CA VAL A 26 11.65 3.23 -11.11
C VAL A 26 11.92 3.02 -9.62
N ASP A 27 12.92 3.70 -9.07
CA ASP A 27 13.37 3.62 -7.67
C ASP A 27 13.75 2.20 -7.20
N GLU A 28 14.24 1.35 -8.10
CA GLU A 28 14.80 0.04 -7.77
C GLU A 28 16.28 0.21 -7.37
N PHE A 29 16.51 0.99 -6.31
CA PHE A 29 17.84 1.50 -5.94
C PHE A 29 18.87 0.43 -5.62
N GLU A 30 18.47 -0.72 -5.07
CA GLU A 30 19.38 -1.85 -4.85
C GLU A 30 19.84 -2.48 -6.17
N VAL A 31 18.93 -2.56 -7.15
CA VAL A 31 19.26 -3.05 -8.51
C VAL A 31 20.17 -2.04 -9.21
N ALA A 32 19.84 -0.74 -9.13
CA ALA A 32 20.68 0.33 -9.63
C ALA A 32 22.08 0.27 -8.99
N LEU A 33 22.17 0.11 -7.68
CA LEU A 33 23.44 0.01 -6.95
C LEU A 33 24.26 -1.21 -7.42
N ALA A 34 23.63 -2.36 -7.63
CA ALA A 34 24.29 -3.54 -8.17
C ALA A 34 24.79 -3.33 -9.62
N LEU A 35 24.05 -2.58 -10.43
CA LEU A 35 24.41 -2.22 -11.80
C LEU A 35 25.60 -1.27 -11.88
N THR A 36 25.79 -0.36 -10.90
CA THR A 36 26.96 0.54 -10.88
C THR A 36 28.30 -0.22 -10.91
N ALA A 37 28.37 -1.39 -10.27
CA ALA A 37 29.57 -2.21 -10.28
C ALA A 37 29.88 -2.86 -11.65
N SER A 38 28.88 -2.95 -12.52
CA SER A 38 28.97 -3.60 -13.84
C SER A 38 29.19 -2.62 -14.99
N ALA A 39 28.83 -1.35 -14.81
CA ALA A 39 28.95 -0.31 -15.83
C ALA A 39 30.40 0.13 -16.11
N GLY A 40 31.37 -0.24 -15.27
CA GLY A 40 32.80 0.08 -15.44
C GLY A 40 33.17 1.55 -15.17
N GLU A 41 32.21 2.46 -15.24
CA GLU A 41 32.37 3.88 -14.92
C GLU A 41 32.23 4.12 -13.41
N ARG A 42 33.16 4.88 -12.84
CA ARG A 42 33.15 5.28 -11.42
C ARG A 42 32.31 6.55 -11.25
N ASP A 43 30.99 6.41 -11.27
CA ASP A 43 30.09 7.47 -10.81
C ASP A 43 29.86 7.33 -9.29
N ASP A 44 30.88 7.73 -8.51
CA ASP A 44 30.85 7.65 -7.04
C ASP A 44 29.75 8.56 -6.45
N LEU A 45 29.34 9.63 -7.15
CA LEU A 45 28.23 10.50 -6.74
C LEU A 45 26.86 9.81 -6.86
N MET A 46 26.57 9.20 -8.01
CA MET A 46 25.36 8.39 -8.20
C MET A 46 25.30 7.27 -7.16
N ARG A 47 26.43 6.57 -6.96
CA ARG A 47 26.53 5.48 -5.99
C ARG A 47 26.30 5.96 -4.56
N ALA A 48 26.84 7.11 -4.18
CA ALA A 48 26.61 7.71 -2.87
C ALA A 48 25.13 8.07 -2.66
N ARG A 49 24.45 8.59 -3.70
CA ARG A 49 23.01 8.86 -3.67
C ARG A 49 22.20 7.58 -3.45
N LEU A 50 22.48 6.52 -4.21
CA LEU A 50 21.79 5.23 -4.08
C LEU A 50 22.00 4.62 -2.68
N LEU A 51 23.21 4.73 -2.12
CA LEU A 51 23.51 4.30 -0.76
C LEU A 51 22.75 5.10 0.30
N LEU A 52 22.61 6.42 0.15
CA LEU A 52 21.76 7.22 1.04
C LEU A 52 20.29 6.76 1.00
N LEU A 53 19.74 6.55 -0.20
CA LEU A 53 18.34 6.16 -0.41
C LEU A 53 18.02 4.74 0.08
N THR A 54 19.04 3.88 0.13
CA THR A 54 18.97 2.53 0.72
C THR A 54 19.33 2.48 2.21
N GLY A 55 19.53 3.63 2.87
CA GLY A 55 19.76 3.71 4.31
C GLY A 55 21.19 3.41 4.75
N ARG A 56 22.18 3.61 3.87
CA ARG A 56 23.61 3.39 4.11
C ARG A 56 24.43 4.69 4.02
N PRO A 57 24.09 5.74 4.81
CA PRO A 57 24.70 7.06 4.66
C PRO A 57 26.20 7.08 4.99
N ARG A 58 26.68 6.20 5.88
CA ARG A 58 28.11 6.11 6.23
C ARG A 58 28.96 5.67 5.05
N GLU A 59 28.47 4.73 4.24
CA GLU A 59 29.17 4.28 3.04
C GLU A 59 29.13 5.34 1.95
N ALA A 60 28.02 6.07 1.83
CA ALA A 60 27.90 7.23 0.95
C ALA A 60 28.92 8.32 1.31
N LEU A 61 29.10 8.63 2.59
CA LEU A 61 30.13 9.59 3.04
C LEU A 61 31.55 9.13 2.67
N GLY A 62 31.82 7.82 2.74
CA GLY A 62 33.11 7.26 2.32
C GLY A 62 33.40 7.45 0.83
N LEU A 63 32.38 7.40 -0.03
CA LEU A 63 32.49 7.71 -1.46
C LEU A 63 32.76 9.20 -1.69
N LEU A 64 31.98 10.07 -1.05
CA LEU A 64 32.14 11.52 -1.19
C LEU A 64 33.51 12.00 -0.72
N ALA A 65 34.07 11.39 0.33
CA ALA A 65 35.42 11.69 0.80
C ALA A 65 36.51 11.34 -0.23
N ARG A 66 36.34 10.27 -1.02
CA ARG A 66 37.29 9.92 -2.10
C ARG A 66 37.27 10.93 -3.23
N GLU A 67 36.10 11.49 -3.50
CA GLU A 67 35.90 12.60 -4.44
C GLU A 67 36.28 13.97 -3.83
N GLN A 68 36.92 14.00 -2.66
CA GLN A 68 37.35 15.21 -1.95
C GLN A 68 36.19 16.16 -1.57
N ILE A 69 34.96 15.65 -1.50
CA ILE A 69 33.77 16.40 -1.06
C ILE A 69 33.58 16.13 0.44
N THR A 70 34.38 16.83 1.26
CA THR A 70 34.42 16.62 2.71
C THR A 70 33.84 17.76 3.52
N GLU A 71 33.60 18.93 2.94
CA GLU A 71 33.15 20.12 3.67
C GLU A 71 31.93 20.76 3.00
N LEU A 72 31.04 21.34 3.83
CA LEU A 72 29.89 22.08 3.33
C LEU A 72 30.30 23.53 3.11
N SER A 73 30.53 23.92 1.85
CA SER A 73 30.80 25.32 1.50
C SER A 73 29.51 26.13 1.39
N PRO A 74 29.42 27.32 2.03
CA PRO A 74 28.31 28.26 1.84
C PRO A 74 28.12 28.73 0.40
N GLU A 75 29.18 28.74 -0.40
CA GLU A 75 29.16 29.15 -1.81
C GLU A 75 28.58 28.05 -2.72
N SER A 76 28.54 26.81 -2.23
CA SER A 76 28.11 25.62 -2.98
C SER A 76 26.65 25.22 -2.71
N ARG A 77 25.79 26.19 -2.36
CA ARG A 77 24.35 25.96 -2.15
C ARG A 77 23.63 25.43 -3.40
N THR A 78 24.19 25.63 -4.59
CA THR A 78 23.61 25.07 -5.81
C THR A 78 24.29 23.78 -6.29
N SER A 79 25.27 23.29 -5.53
CA SER A 79 26.06 22.13 -5.92
C SER A 79 25.35 20.84 -5.49
N TRP A 80 25.00 19.99 -6.46
CA TRP A 80 24.42 18.67 -6.21
C TRP A 80 25.29 17.78 -5.27
N PRO A 81 26.62 17.68 -5.46
CA PRO A 81 27.49 17.00 -4.51
C PRO A 81 27.38 17.48 -3.06
N HIS A 82 27.26 18.79 -2.83
CA HIS A 82 27.14 19.37 -1.49
C HIS A 82 25.77 19.12 -0.87
N LEU A 83 24.70 19.11 -1.67
CA LEU A 83 23.37 18.66 -1.24
C LEU A 83 23.42 17.20 -0.76
N LEU A 84 24.08 16.34 -1.52
CA LEU A 84 24.24 14.93 -1.18
C LEU A 84 25.09 14.74 0.09
N LEU A 85 26.20 15.49 0.24
CA LEU A 85 27.01 15.52 1.46
C LEU A 85 26.17 15.93 2.68
N ALA A 86 25.41 17.02 2.56
CA ALA A 86 24.56 17.52 3.64
C ALA A 86 23.51 16.48 4.03
N ALA A 87 22.87 15.83 3.05
CA ALA A 87 21.88 14.79 3.30
C ALA A 87 22.48 13.55 3.99
N CYS A 88 23.67 13.10 3.58
CA CYS A 88 24.35 11.99 4.22
C CYS A 88 24.78 12.30 5.66
N ARG A 89 25.28 13.53 5.92
CA ARG A 89 25.60 13.99 7.28
C ARG A 89 24.36 14.11 8.16
N ALA A 90 23.30 14.70 7.63
CA ALA A 90 22.02 14.83 8.32
C ALA A 90 21.43 13.45 8.70
N ALA A 91 21.47 12.49 7.77
CA ALA A 91 21.09 11.10 8.03
C ALA A 91 21.95 10.43 9.11
N GLY A 92 23.21 10.85 9.26
CA GLY A 92 24.11 10.46 10.34
C GLY A 92 23.89 11.17 11.68
N GLY A 93 22.93 12.10 11.77
CA GLY A 93 22.59 12.85 12.98
C GLY A 93 23.17 14.27 13.08
N ASP A 94 23.85 14.78 12.04
CA ASP A 94 24.35 16.16 12.02
C ASP A 94 23.21 17.16 11.78
N LEU A 95 22.74 17.78 12.87
CA LEU A 95 21.67 18.79 12.83
C LEU A 95 22.06 20.06 12.06
N GLY A 96 23.35 20.42 12.03
CA GLY A 96 23.84 21.58 11.28
C GLY A 96 23.72 21.35 9.78
N ALA A 97 24.17 20.18 9.32
CA ALA A 97 24.00 19.75 7.93
C ALA A 97 22.52 19.63 7.55
N TYR A 98 21.66 19.17 8.47
CA TYR A 98 20.22 19.07 8.21
C TYR A 98 19.57 20.44 7.98
N ARG A 99 19.87 21.43 8.83
CA ARG A 99 19.38 22.81 8.64
C ARG A 99 19.90 23.43 7.35
N TRP A 100 21.17 23.19 7.03
CA TRP A 100 21.77 23.63 5.77
C TRP A 100 20.99 23.04 4.58
N LEU A 101 20.77 21.71 4.57
CA LEU A 101 20.02 21.01 3.52
C LEU A 101 18.63 21.63 3.31
N LEU A 102 17.84 21.80 4.39
CA LEU A 102 16.49 22.35 4.29
C LEU A 102 16.49 23.79 3.75
N SER A 103 17.39 24.65 4.23
CA SER A 103 17.51 26.03 3.76
C SER A 103 17.91 26.13 2.30
N THR A 104 18.77 25.20 1.84
CA THR A 104 19.26 25.16 0.47
C THR A 104 18.19 24.64 -0.48
N VAL A 105 17.49 23.56 -0.13
CA VAL A 105 16.42 23.00 -0.97
C VAL A 105 15.22 23.94 -1.08
N ALA A 106 14.94 24.75 -0.04
CA ALA A 106 13.92 25.79 -0.13
C ALA A 106 14.21 26.84 -1.23
N ALA A 107 15.48 27.04 -1.59
CA ALA A 107 15.88 27.93 -2.69
C ALA A 107 15.80 27.26 -4.09
N TRP A 108 15.36 26.00 -4.17
CA TRP A 108 15.25 25.22 -5.40
C TRP A 108 13.78 24.88 -5.73
N PRO A 109 12.92 25.89 -5.97
CA PRO A 109 11.51 25.63 -6.23
C PRO A 109 11.33 24.80 -7.50
N GLY A 110 10.52 23.74 -7.41
CA GLY A 110 10.17 22.87 -8.55
C GLY A 110 11.14 21.74 -8.84
N ALA A 111 12.31 21.68 -8.19
CA ALA A 111 13.23 20.54 -8.33
C ALA A 111 12.77 19.38 -7.44
N TRP A 112 12.47 18.23 -8.04
CA TRP A 112 12.00 17.04 -7.31
C TRP A 112 13.14 16.19 -6.77
N GLN A 113 14.31 16.17 -7.44
CA GLN A 113 15.46 15.35 -7.04
C GLN A 113 15.94 15.66 -5.61
N PRO A 114 16.06 16.93 -5.17
CA PRO A 114 16.44 17.24 -3.80
C PRO A 114 15.41 16.75 -2.76
N LEU A 115 14.14 16.59 -3.11
CA LEU A 115 13.12 16.07 -2.19
C LEU A 115 13.39 14.62 -1.79
N TYR A 116 14.00 13.79 -2.66
CA TYR A 116 14.46 12.45 -2.29
C TYR A 116 15.53 12.51 -1.19
N LEU A 117 16.47 13.45 -1.31
CA LEU A 117 17.54 13.64 -0.33
C LEU A 117 16.97 14.13 1.02
N VAL A 118 16.06 15.11 0.99
CA VAL A 118 15.37 15.62 2.18
C VAL A 118 14.58 14.50 2.85
N GLY A 119 13.76 13.78 2.08
CA GLY A 119 12.93 12.71 2.62
C GLY A 119 13.76 11.60 3.27
N ALA A 120 14.84 11.17 2.63
CA ALA A 120 15.71 10.11 3.15
C ALA A 120 16.50 10.56 4.39
N ALA A 121 17.05 11.78 4.38
CA ALA A 121 17.76 12.34 5.52
C ALA A 121 16.82 12.55 6.72
N ALA A 122 15.62 13.09 6.48
CA ALA A 122 14.60 13.33 7.49
C ALA A 122 14.09 12.03 8.13
N GLU A 123 13.85 10.98 7.32
CA GLU A 123 13.45 9.66 7.83
C GLU A 123 14.54 9.06 8.74
N GLN A 124 15.82 9.20 8.37
CA GLN A 124 16.96 8.64 9.12
C GLN A 124 17.30 9.44 10.38
N CYS A 125 17.07 10.75 10.40
CA CYS A 125 17.26 11.58 11.59
C CYS A 125 16.04 11.59 12.53
N GLY A 126 14.94 10.96 12.14
CA GLY A 126 13.70 10.87 12.94
C GLY A 126 12.75 12.06 12.80
N ASP A 127 13.04 13.03 11.93
CA ASP A 127 12.08 14.09 11.57
C ASP A 127 11.09 13.59 10.52
N TYR A 128 10.14 12.79 10.99
CA TYR A 128 9.11 12.24 10.13
C TYR A 128 8.13 13.29 9.58
N ALA A 129 8.00 14.47 10.20
CA ALA A 129 7.09 15.50 9.69
C ALA A 129 7.62 16.06 8.37
N THR A 130 8.92 16.38 8.33
CA THR A 130 9.61 16.81 7.10
C THR A 130 9.67 15.69 6.07
N ALA A 131 9.95 14.45 6.49
CA ALA A 131 9.93 13.30 5.59
C ALA A 131 8.55 13.13 4.92
N ASP A 132 7.47 13.18 5.69
CA ASP A 132 6.10 13.04 5.20
C ASP A 132 5.75 14.13 4.16
N GLN A 133 6.22 15.35 4.36
CA GLN A 133 6.02 16.46 3.41
C GLN A 133 6.77 16.19 2.10
N ALA A 134 8.05 15.79 2.17
CA ALA A 134 8.86 15.49 0.99
C ALA A 134 8.26 14.34 0.16
N TRP A 135 7.88 13.23 0.82
CA TRP A 135 7.28 12.08 0.13
C TRP A 135 5.88 12.39 -0.44
N THR A 136 5.09 13.20 0.27
CA THR A 136 3.80 13.66 -0.25
C THR A 136 3.98 14.57 -1.48
N ALA A 137 4.96 15.48 -1.45
CA ALA A 137 5.24 16.38 -2.57
C ALA A 137 5.71 15.61 -3.81
N LEU A 138 6.59 14.61 -3.66
CA LEU A 138 7.04 13.75 -4.76
C LEU A 138 5.86 13.07 -5.48
N VAL A 139 4.91 12.52 -4.75
CA VAL A 139 3.75 11.84 -5.34
C VAL A 139 2.72 12.83 -5.89
N ARG A 140 2.27 13.80 -5.08
CA ARG A 140 1.13 14.67 -5.43
C ARG A 140 1.49 15.89 -6.27
N ALA A 141 2.65 16.50 -6.04
CA ALA A 141 3.08 17.69 -6.78
C ALA A 141 3.90 17.35 -8.03
N HIS A 142 4.69 16.27 -7.97
CA HIS A 142 5.57 15.87 -9.07
C HIS A 142 5.12 14.62 -9.83
N GLY A 143 4.06 13.93 -9.40
CA GLY A 143 3.54 12.75 -10.09
C GLY A 143 4.50 11.56 -10.10
N ILE A 144 5.46 11.50 -9.16
CA ILE A 144 6.47 10.44 -9.12
C ILE A 144 5.91 9.24 -8.37
N VAL A 145 5.36 8.30 -9.15
CA VAL A 145 4.63 7.13 -8.68
C VAL A 145 5.48 5.87 -8.88
N THR A 146 6.24 5.50 -7.85
CA THR A 146 7.03 4.26 -7.81
C THR A 146 6.66 3.46 -6.56
N SER A 147 7.06 2.18 -6.50
CA SER A 147 6.90 1.36 -5.29
C SER A 147 7.53 2.04 -4.05
N PHE A 148 8.69 2.69 -4.24
CA PHE A 148 9.43 3.36 -3.18
C PHE A 148 8.69 4.61 -2.67
N THR A 149 8.26 5.52 -3.55
CA THR A 149 7.57 6.76 -3.16
C THR A 149 6.17 6.48 -2.64
N LEU A 150 5.42 5.57 -3.28
CA LEU A 150 4.06 5.23 -2.87
C LEU A 150 4.01 4.61 -1.47
N SER A 151 4.96 3.72 -1.13
CA SER A 151 4.98 3.12 0.21
C SER A 151 5.15 4.17 1.31
N ARG A 152 6.00 5.17 1.10
CA ARG A 152 6.24 6.26 2.05
C ARG A 152 5.09 7.25 2.07
N PHE A 153 4.56 7.60 0.91
CA PHE A 153 3.36 8.44 0.80
C PHE A 153 2.17 7.82 1.56
N LEU A 154 1.89 6.54 1.32
CA LEU A 154 0.83 5.80 2.01
C LEU A 154 1.03 5.81 3.53
N GLY A 155 2.25 5.51 3.99
CA GLY A 155 2.61 5.60 5.40
C GLY A 155 2.44 7.00 5.98
N SER A 156 2.87 8.04 5.25
CA SER A 156 2.78 9.46 5.65
C SER A 156 1.32 9.90 5.85
N VAL A 157 0.43 9.55 4.92
CA VAL A 157 -0.98 9.92 5.01
C VAL A 157 -1.68 9.19 6.16
N VAL A 158 -1.42 7.89 6.33
CA VAL A 158 -1.99 7.10 7.44
C VAL A 158 -1.51 7.60 8.80
N ALA A 159 -0.24 8.01 8.91
CA ALA A 159 0.33 8.57 10.14
C ALA A 159 -0.36 9.87 10.58
N ARG A 160 -0.82 10.69 9.61
CA ARG A 160 -1.51 11.97 9.82
C ARG A 160 -3.03 11.86 10.03
N ARG A 161 -3.58 10.65 10.09
CA ARG A 161 -5.02 10.46 10.34
C ARG A 161 -5.45 11.15 11.63
N ASP A 162 -6.66 11.70 11.65
CA ASP A 162 -7.25 12.26 12.86
C ASP A 162 -7.46 11.14 13.90
N ARG A 163 -6.91 11.30 15.11
CA ARG A 163 -7.01 10.30 16.18
C ARG A 163 -8.23 10.51 17.09
N HIS A 164 -8.96 11.60 16.88
CA HIS A 164 -10.13 12.04 17.64
C HIS A 164 -11.42 11.93 16.82
N ASP A 165 -11.41 12.25 15.53
CA ASP A 165 -12.55 12.07 14.62
C ASP A 165 -12.43 10.75 13.83
N GLY A 166 -13.23 9.76 14.23
CA GLY A 166 -13.29 8.47 13.55
C GLY A 166 -13.80 8.51 12.11
N ALA A 167 -14.66 9.47 11.76
CA ALA A 167 -15.15 9.61 10.39
C ALA A 167 -14.06 10.20 9.48
N ALA A 168 -13.36 11.24 9.93
CA ALA A 168 -12.19 11.77 9.23
C ALA A 168 -11.09 10.71 9.08
N ALA A 169 -10.72 10.01 10.17
CA ALA A 169 -9.74 8.94 10.13
C ALA A 169 -10.10 7.83 9.13
N THR A 170 -11.38 7.44 9.10
CA THR A 170 -11.88 6.41 8.19
C THR A 170 -11.76 6.85 6.74
N ARG A 171 -12.18 8.08 6.42
CA ARG A 171 -12.01 8.65 5.08
C ARG A 171 -10.53 8.67 4.70
N THR A 172 -9.67 9.24 5.52
CA THR A 172 -8.22 9.33 5.24
C THR A 172 -7.60 7.97 4.91
N VAL A 173 -7.84 6.94 5.73
CA VAL A 173 -7.22 5.61 5.54
C VAL A 173 -7.84 4.86 4.34
N LEU A 174 -9.15 4.98 4.12
CA LEU A 174 -9.80 4.30 2.99
C LEU A 174 -9.48 4.99 1.67
N ASP A 175 -9.55 6.33 1.63
CA ASP A 175 -9.31 7.11 0.42
C ASP A 175 -7.86 6.98 -0.03
N VAL A 176 -6.88 6.98 0.89
CA VAL A 176 -5.47 6.78 0.50
C VAL A 176 -5.20 5.37 -0.03
N VAL A 177 -5.89 4.36 0.50
CA VAL A 177 -5.77 3.00 -0.04
C VAL A 177 -6.33 2.96 -1.45
N GLU A 178 -7.51 3.54 -1.71
CA GLU A 178 -8.07 3.59 -3.07
C GLU A 178 -7.23 4.48 -4.02
N GLU A 179 -6.65 5.59 -3.56
CA GLU A 179 -5.66 6.41 -4.30
C GLU A 179 -4.45 5.57 -4.68
N PHE A 180 -3.92 4.77 -3.75
CA PHE A 180 -2.84 3.82 -4.00
C PHE A 180 -3.25 2.75 -5.04
N LEU A 181 -4.48 2.26 -5.03
CA LEU A 181 -4.96 1.28 -6.02
C LEU A 181 -5.08 1.85 -7.43
N ALA A 182 -5.48 3.11 -7.53
CA ALA A 182 -5.51 3.80 -8.82
C ALA A 182 -4.09 3.96 -9.39
N ALA A 183 -3.10 4.13 -8.51
CA ALA A 183 -1.69 4.32 -8.87
C ALA A 183 -0.94 3.02 -9.18
N ASP A 184 -1.21 1.93 -8.45
CA ASP A 184 -0.58 0.61 -8.63
C ASP A 184 -1.64 -0.51 -8.76
N PRO A 185 -2.11 -0.81 -9.98
CA PRO A 185 -3.12 -1.85 -10.20
C PRO A 185 -2.61 -3.27 -9.88
N ASP A 186 -1.29 -3.47 -9.79
CA ASP A 186 -0.66 -4.79 -9.60
C ASP A 186 -0.51 -5.18 -8.11
N VAL A 187 -1.04 -4.38 -7.18
CA VAL A 187 -0.84 -4.60 -5.74
C VAL A 187 -1.31 -5.96 -5.22
N GLU A 188 -2.32 -6.58 -5.86
CA GLU A 188 -2.81 -7.89 -5.45
C GLU A 188 -1.76 -8.98 -5.68
N ALA A 189 -1.07 -8.92 -6.82
CA ALA A 189 0.05 -9.80 -7.14
C ALA A 189 1.32 -9.40 -6.37
N HIS A 190 1.49 -8.10 -6.11
CA HIS A 190 2.69 -7.51 -5.54
C HIS A 190 2.39 -6.52 -4.40
N PRO A 191 2.09 -7.02 -3.18
CA PRO A 191 1.70 -6.19 -2.04
C PRO A 191 2.88 -5.53 -1.31
N GLU A 192 4.10 -5.64 -1.83
CA GLU A 192 5.34 -5.16 -1.19
C GLU A 192 5.32 -3.67 -0.86
N PRO A 193 4.78 -2.75 -1.69
CA PRO A 193 4.69 -1.34 -1.30
C PRO A 193 3.80 -1.10 -0.08
N ILE A 194 2.71 -1.87 0.09
CA ILE A 194 1.87 -1.82 1.29
C ILE A 194 2.65 -2.35 2.49
N LEU A 195 3.36 -3.47 2.33
CA LEU A 195 4.18 -4.04 3.41
C LEU A 195 5.32 -3.10 3.83
N ALA A 196 5.94 -2.41 2.86
CA ALA A 196 6.93 -1.37 3.11
C ALA A 196 6.31 -0.18 3.87
N ALA A 197 5.10 0.25 3.52
CA ALA A 197 4.36 1.30 4.24
C ALA A 197 4.03 0.87 5.69
N VAL A 198 3.63 -0.38 5.89
CA VAL A 198 3.40 -0.97 7.23
C VAL A 198 4.70 -0.96 8.05
N ASN A 199 5.83 -1.34 7.46
CA ASN A 199 7.12 -1.31 8.12
C ASN A 199 7.59 0.12 8.42
N TYR A 200 7.36 1.08 7.51
CA TYR A 200 7.61 2.50 7.73
C TYR A 200 6.85 3.03 8.96
N LEU A 201 5.53 2.75 9.04
CA LEU A 201 4.71 3.13 10.20
C LEU A 201 5.20 2.49 11.50
N ARG A 202 5.64 1.22 11.46
CA ARG A 202 6.19 0.52 12.63
C ARG A 202 7.51 1.13 13.11
N ARG A 203 8.44 1.46 12.20
CA ARG A 203 9.71 2.12 12.57
C ARG A 203 9.49 3.45 13.28
N ARG A 204 8.46 4.19 12.88
CA ARG A 204 8.01 5.44 13.53
C ARG A 204 7.28 5.24 14.87
N GLY A 205 6.94 4.00 15.23
CA GLY A 205 6.17 3.70 16.43
C GLY A 205 4.65 3.83 16.27
N ASP A 206 4.12 4.04 15.06
CA ASP A 206 2.66 4.05 14.82
C ASP A 206 2.12 2.63 14.58
N THR A 207 2.11 1.84 15.66
CA THR A 207 1.64 0.45 15.61
C THR A 207 0.17 0.36 15.21
N ALA A 208 -0.67 1.29 15.67
CA ALA A 208 -2.09 1.34 15.34
C ALA A 208 -2.30 1.64 13.85
N GLY A 209 -1.62 2.65 13.30
CA GLY A 209 -1.66 2.98 11.88
C GLY A 209 -1.20 1.81 11.00
N SER A 210 -0.11 1.14 11.39
CA SER A 210 0.39 -0.03 10.67
C SER A 210 -0.62 -1.18 10.63
N ALA A 211 -1.33 -1.40 11.75
CA ALA A 211 -2.35 -2.44 11.86
C ALA A 211 -3.62 -2.08 11.08
N LEU A 212 -4.03 -0.81 11.09
CA LEU A 212 -5.15 -0.31 10.29
C LEU A 212 -4.90 -0.47 8.79
N LEU A 213 -3.72 -0.06 8.33
CA LEU A 213 -3.34 -0.18 6.92
C LEU A 213 -3.33 -1.65 6.47
N LEU A 214 -2.69 -2.52 7.25
CA LEU A 214 -2.64 -3.95 6.96
C LEU A 214 -4.04 -4.59 6.97
N HIS A 215 -4.90 -4.20 7.92
CA HIS A 215 -6.27 -4.71 8.03
C HIS A 215 -7.13 -4.29 6.85
N VAL A 216 -7.08 -3.02 6.46
CA VAL A 216 -7.79 -2.48 5.29
C VAL A 216 -7.29 -3.15 4.02
N ALA A 217 -5.97 -3.24 3.83
CA ALA A 217 -5.36 -3.90 2.67
C ALA A 217 -5.73 -5.39 2.58
N HIS A 218 -5.67 -6.13 3.69
CA HIS A 218 -6.05 -7.55 3.71
C HIS A 218 -7.53 -7.77 3.38
N HIS A 219 -8.42 -6.90 3.85
CA HIS A 219 -9.83 -6.97 3.50
C HIS A 219 -10.10 -6.61 2.04
N ARG A 220 -9.28 -5.74 1.46
CA ARG A 220 -9.35 -5.36 0.04
C ARG A 220 -8.78 -6.44 -0.88
N PHE A 221 -7.69 -7.10 -0.46
CA PHE A 221 -6.97 -8.16 -1.17
C PHE A 221 -6.89 -9.43 -0.33
N PRO A 222 -8.01 -10.15 -0.15
CA PRO A 222 -7.99 -11.37 0.66
C PRO A 222 -7.15 -12.48 0.03
N GLU A 223 -6.90 -12.44 -1.28
CA GLU A 223 -6.16 -13.46 -2.04
C GLU A 223 -4.64 -13.24 -2.02
N ALA A 224 -4.16 -12.02 -1.75
CA ALA A 224 -2.75 -11.70 -1.64
C ALA A 224 -2.09 -12.52 -0.51
N ALA A 225 -1.34 -13.56 -0.89
CA ALA A 225 -0.77 -14.53 0.04
C ALA A 225 0.20 -13.88 1.05
N ALA A 226 1.01 -12.91 0.61
CA ALA A 226 1.94 -12.21 1.48
C ALA A 226 1.23 -11.36 2.55
N LEU A 227 0.16 -10.62 2.20
CA LEU A 227 -0.65 -9.90 3.19
C LEU A 227 -1.29 -10.87 4.19
N ARG A 228 -1.80 -12.01 3.71
CA ARG A 228 -2.37 -13.05 4.57
C ARG A 228 -1.33 -13.61 5.54
N ALA A 229 -0.12 -13.91 5.07
CA ALA A 229 0.98 -14.41 5.90
C ALA A 229 1.38 -13.41 7.00
N VAL A 230 1.40 -12.11 6.69
CA VAL A 230 1.68 -11.07 7.70
C VAL A 230 0.53 -10.94 8.70
N VAL A 231 -0.72 -11.00 8.27
CA VAL A 231 -1.89 -10.94 9.17
C VAL A 231 -1.98 -12.16 10.09
N THR A 232 -1.65 -13.36 9.59
CA THR A 232 -1.70 -14.60 10.40
C THR A 232 -0.56 -14.71 11.40
N SER A 233 0.61 -14.18 11.07
CA SER A 233 1.78 -14.11 11.96
C SER A 233 1.72 -12.96 12.96
N ALA A 234 0.97 -11.89 12.66
CA ALA A 234 0.82 -10.76 13.55
C ALA A 234 0.12 -11.18 14.87
N PRO A 235 0.51 -10.57 16.03
CA PRO A 235 -0.12 -10.84 17.33
C PRO A 235 -1.62 -10.50 17.38
N MET A 236 -2.19 -9.91 16.32
CA MET A 236 -3.61 -9.59 16.15
C MET A 236 -4.55 -10.78 16.45
N ARG A 237 -4.14 -12.03 16.20
CA ARG A 237 -4.95 -13.21 16.58
C ARG A 237 -5.12 -13.39 18.09
N ARG A 238 -4.11 -13.02 18.90
CA ARG A 238 -4.22 -13.06 20.38
C ARG A 238 -5.25 -12.06 20.89
N PHE A 239 -5.37 -10.90 20.23
CA PHE A 239 -6.40 -9.91 20.53
C PHE A 239 -7.81 -10.45 20.24
N GLY A 240 -7.99 -11.22 19.16
CA GLY A 240 -9.27 -11.87 18.84
C GLY A 240 -9.75 -12.84 19.93
N ARG A 241 -8.88 -13.74 20.41
CA ARG A 241 -9.22 -14.69 21.50
C ARG A 241 -9.45 -13.98 22.83
N ARG A 242 -8.57 -13.04 23.20
CA ARG A 242 -8.73 -12.23 24.42
C ARG A 242 -10.02 -11.41 24.37
N ARG A 243 -10.43 -10.93 23.19
CA ARG A 243 -11.71 -10.25 22.97
C ARG A 243 -12.90 -11.18 23.18
N THR A 244 -12.88 -12.40 22.66
CA THR A 244 -13.97 -13.37 22.89
C THR A 244 -14.07 -13.73 24.38
N ALA A 245 -12.94 -13.95 25.05
CA ALA A 245 -12.90 -14.22 26.49
C ALA A 245 -13.41 -13.01 27.31
N LEU A 246 -12.94 -11.79 27.02
CA LEU A 246 -13.41 -10.56 27.67
C LEU A 246 -14.91 -10.29 27.39
N ARG A 247 -15.40 -10.63 26.19
CA ARG A 247 -16.83 -10.54 25.86
C ARG A 247 -17.67 -11.47 26.72
N LEU A 248 -17.28 -12.74 26.78
CA LEU A 248 -17.94 -13.74 27.63
C LEU A 248 -17.89 -13.32 29.11
N ALA A 249 -16.74 -12.83 29.58
CA ALA A 249 -16.59 -12.33 30.95
C ALA A 249 -17.46 -11.09 31.24
N SER A 250 -17.52 -10.13 30.32
CA SER A 250 -18.36 -8.92 30.49
C SER A 250 -19.87 -9.17 30.35
N ALA A 251 -20.25 -10.26 29.67
CA ALA A 251 -21.65 -10.70 29.56
C ALA A 251 -22.07 -11.60 30.73
N ALA A 252 -21.12 -12.20 31.44
CA ALA A 252 -21.38 -13.06 32.60
C ALA A 252 -22.28 -12.42 33.68
N PRO A 253 -22.14 -11.14 34.07
CA PRO A 253 -23.02 -10.53 35.08
C PRO A 253 -24.43 -10.18 34.54
N LEU A 254 -24.64 -10.15 33.21
CA LEU A 254 -25.96 -9.88 32.64
C LEU A 254 -26.91 -11.07 32.82
N VAL A 255 -26.38 -12.30 32.92
CA VAL A 255 -27.17 -13.51 33.16
C VAL A 255 -27.83 -13.52 34.55
N PRO A 256 -27.09 -13.35 35.68
CA PRO A 256 -27.70 -13.26 37.00
C PRO A 256 -28.55 -11.99 37.17
N ALA A 257 -28.18 -10.86 36.54
CA ALA A 257 -29.01 -9.65 36.57
C ALA A 257 -30.35 -9.86 35.83
N ALA A 258 -30.35 -10.55 34.69
CA ALA A 258 -31.57 -10.93 33.98
C ALA A 258 -32.42 -11.91 34.80
N ALA A 259 -31.81 -12.91 35.43
CA ALA A 259 -32.51 -13.86 36.30
C ALA A 259 -33.11 -13.16 37.53
N LEU A 260 -32.37 -12.24 38.16
CA LEU A 260 -32.84 -11.45 39.30
C LEU A 260 -33.99 -10.51 38.91
N ALA A 261 -33.91 -9.86 37.74
CA ALA A 261 -34.98 -9.00 37.24
C ALA A 261 -36.29 -9.78 37.01
N VAL A 262 -36.19 -10.98 36.42
CA VAL A 262 -37.33 -11.88 36.27
C VAL A 262 -37.89 -12.29 37.63
N TRP A 263 -37.02 -12.63 38.59
CA TRP A 263 -37.42 -13.03 39.93
C TRP A 263 -38.08 -11.90 40.72
N SER A 264 -37.63 -10.65 40.53
CA SER A 264 -38.21 -9.45 41.14
C SER A 264 -39.49 -8.95 40.45
N GLY A 265 -40.09 -9.75 39.57
CA GLY A 265 -41.38 -9.43 38.93
C GLY A 265 -41.28 -8.56 37.68
N VAL A 266 -40.09 -8.30 37.14
CA VAL A 266 -39.97 -7.65 35.82
C VAL A 266 -40.42 -8.67 34.77
N PRO A 267 -41.36 -8.30 33.87
CA PRO A 267 -41.82 -9.21 32.84
C PRO A 267 -40.64 -9.79 32.03
N PRO A 268 -40.56 -11.12 31.84
CA PRO A 268 -39.45 -11.77 31.14
C PRO A 268 -39.19 -11.19 29.74
N LEU A 269 -40.23 -10.65 29.11
CA LEU A 269 -40.16 -10.02 27.79
C LEU A 269 -39.47 -8.65 27.80
N VAL A 270 -39.59 -7.88 28.88
CA VAL A 270 -38.82 -6.64 29.04
C VAL A 270 -37.35 -6.98 29.19
N VAL A 271 -37.01 -7.97 30.01
CA VAL A 271 -35.62 -8.45 30.18
C VAL A 271 -35.07 -9.00 28.86
N ALA A 272 -35.86 -9.80 28.14
CA ALA A 272 -35.48 -10.36 26.84
C ALA A 272 -35.31 -9.30 25.74
N GLY A 273 -35.97 -8.15 25.83
CA GLY A 273 -35.77 -7.02 24.92
C GLY A 273 -34.59 -6.11 25.33
N LEU A 274 -34.43 -5.86 26.62
CA LEU A 274 -33.41 -4.95 27.17
C LEU A 274 -32.01 -5.56 27.13
N VAL A 275 -31.87 -6.87 27.38
CA VAL A 275 -30.58 -7.55 27.37
C VAL A 275 -29.92 -7.46 25.98
N PRO A 276 -30.57 -7.78 24.86
CA PRO A 276 -30.02 -7.56 23.52
C PRO A 276 -29.68 -6.10 23.23
N VAL A 277 -30.51 -5.13 23.64
CA VAL A 277 -30.24 -3.70 23.43
C VAL A 277 -29.00 -3.26 24.21
N LEU A 278 -28.89 -3.66 25.48
CA LEU A 278 -27.71 -3.41 26.30
C LEU A 278 -26.48 -4.12 25.74
N LEU A 279 -26.59 -5.39 25.32
CA LEU A 279 -25.51 -6.12 24.65
C LEU A 279 -25.10 -5.41 23.36
N VAL A 280 -26.04 -4.95 22.53
CA VAL A 280 -25.75 -4.23 21.27
C VAL A 280 -25.14 -2.86 21.54
N HIS A 281 -25.61 -2.13 22.54
CA HIS A 281 -25.04 -0.83 22.91
C HIS A 281 -23.62 -1.02 23.50
N HIS A 282 -23.47 -1.95 24.43
CA HIS A 282 -22.24 -2.27 25.13
C HIS A 282 -21.19 -2.92 24.22
N PHE A 283 -21.59 -3.77 23.25
CA PHE A 283 -20.67 -4.41 22.31
C PHE A 283 -20.53 -3.66 20.97
N GLY A 284 -21.50 -2.82 20.60
CA GLY A 284 -21.52 -2.05 19.36
C GLY A 284 -20.64 -0.80 19.41
N ALA A 285 -20.49 -0.18 20.59
CA ALA A 285 -19.69 1.03 20.78
C ALA A 285 -18.20 0.80 21.08
N ARG A 286 -17.74 -0.45 21.23
CA ARG A 286 -16.44 -0.69 21.87
C ARG A 286 -15.22 -0.58 20.97
N THR A 287 -14.23 0.10 21.54
CA THR A 287 -12.89 0.30 21.01
C THR A 287 -12.13 -1.01 20.86
N VAL A 288 -11.29 -1.11 19.84
CA VAL A 288 -10.32 -2.18 19.67
C VAL A 288 -9.24 -1.98 20.74
N PRO A 289 -8.87 -3.00 21.55
CA PRO A 289 -7.86 -2.82 22.58
C PRO A 289 -6.55 -2.28 22.01
N GLY A 290 -6.02 -1.22 22.63
CA GLY A 290 -4.81 -0.51 22.16
C GLY A 290 -5.06 0.52 21.05
N PHE A 291 -6.31 0.72 20.61
CA PHE A 291 -6.68 1.69 19.58
C PHE A 291 -7.51 2.81 20.21
N THR A 292 -7.42 4.01 19.63
CA THR A 292 -8.34 5.10 19.97
C THR A 292 -9.76 4.78 19.47
N ALA A 293 -10.75 5.59 19.89
CA ALA A 293 -12.11 5.48 19.36
C ALA A 293 -12.15 5.71 17.84
N ALA A 294 -11.36 6.66 17.34
CA ALA A 294 -11.22 6.94 15.91
C ALA A 294 -10.62 5.73 15.16
N ASP A 295 -9.49 5.20 15.63
CA ASP A 295 -8.84 4.01 15.04
C ASP A 295 -9.78 2.79 15.05
N SER A 296 -10.59 2.66 16.10
CA SER A 296 -11.61 1.60 16.19
C SER A 296 -12.74 1.76 15.18
N ALA A 297 -13.07 3.00 14.80
CA ALA A 297 -14.01 3.28 13.71
C ALA A 297 -13.41 2.85 12.36
N VAL A 298 -12.15 3.19 12.09
CA VAL A 298 -11.41 2.76 10.89
C VAL A 298 -11.36 1.24 10.80
N TRP A 299 -10.98 0.57 11.89
CA TRP A 299 -10.92 -0.90 11.94
C TRP A 299 -12.27 -1.55 11.61
N ARG A 300 -13.35 -1.02 12.20
CA ARG A 300 -14.72 -1.48 11.90
C ARG A 300 -15.09 -1.20 10.45
N ALA A 301 -14.74 -0.05 9.89
CA ALA A 301 -15.00 0.30 8.49
C ALA A 301 -14.24 -0.62 7.52
N GLY A 302 -12.95 -0.88 7.77
CA GLY A 302 -12.13 -1.80 6.99
C GLY A 302 -12.71 -3.21 6.93
N ALA A 303 -13.24 -3.72 8.05
CA ALA A 303 -13.90 -5.03 8.08
C ALA A 303 -15.15 -5.10 7.18
N LYS A 304 -15.76 -3.95 6.85
CA LYS A 304 -16.91 -3.85 5.96
C LYS A 304 -16.51 -3.84 4.48
N LEU A 305 -15.26 -3.55 4.12
CA LEU A 305 -14.80 -3.51 2.72
C LEU A 305 -14.94 -4.86 2.01
N ARG A 306 -14.80 -5.97 2.74
CA ARG A 306 -15.03 -7.32 2.19
C ARG A 306 -16.45 -7.51 1.64
N GLN A 307 -17.38 -6.62 1.99
CA GLN A 307 -18.78 -6.65 1.56
C GLN A 307 -19.05 -5.83 0.28
N GLY A 308 -18.02 -5.21 -0.32
CA GLY A 308 -18.08 -4.43 -1.56
C GLY A 308 -18.59 -2.98 -1.37
N PRO A 309 -18.46 -2.13 -2.41
CA PRO A 309 -18.87 -0.71 -2.37
C PRO A 309 -20.39 -0.50 -2.21
N ALA A 310 -21.19 -1.57 -2.36
CA ALA A 310 -22.65 -1.57 -2.23
C ALA A 310 -23.19 -1.20 -0.82
N ARG A 311 -22.32 -0.72 0.08
CA ARG A 311 -22.69 -0.29 1.43
C ARG A 311 -22.84 1.23 1.57
N ARG A 312 -22.46 2.05 0.58
CA ARG A 312 -22.45 3.50 0.76
C ARG A 312 -23.85 4.14 0.93
N GLU A 313 -24.94 3.40 0.66
CA GLU A 313 -26.30 3.96 0.72
C GLU A 313 -27.33 3.26 1.63
N LEU A 314 -26.97 2.21 2.39
CA LEU A 314 -27.96 1.50 3.22
C LEU A 314 -27.55 1.44 4.69
N THR A 315 -27.78 2.56 5.39
CA THR A 315 -27.95 2.66 6.85
C THR A 315 -29.15 1.85 7.36
N LEU A 316 -29.94 1.25 6.46
CA LEU A 316 -31.08 0.40 6.77
C LEU A 316 -30.76 -0.83 7.63
N ASP A 317 -29.53 -1.37 7.65
CA ASP A 317 -29.20 -2.54 8.50
C ASP A 317 -29.37 -2.27 10.01
N GLN A 318 -29.11 -1.03 10.47
CA GLN A 318 -29.34 -0.65 11.87
C GLN A 318 -30.83 -0.42 12.16
N HIS A 319 -31.57 0.12 11.19
CA HIS A 319 -33.01 0.31 11.29
C HIS A 319 -33.79 -0.99 11.15
N VAL A 320 -33.33 -1.96 10.37
CA VAL A 320 -33.92 -3.31 10.26
C VAL A 320 -33.65 -4.10 11.53
N GLY A 321 -32.44 -4.02 12.12
CA GLY A 321 -32.17 -4.62 13.43
C GLY A 321 -33.02 -4.00 14.55
N ALA A 322 -33.16 -2.67 14.55
CA ALA A 322 -34.01 -1.95 15.49
C ALA A 322 -35.50 -2.22 15.26
N ALA A 323 -35.97 -2.28 14.01
CA ALA A 323 -37.34 -2.61 13.65
C ALA A 323 -37.67 -4.08 13.95
N LEU A 324 -36.70 -5.00 13.81
CA LEU A 324 -36.87 -6.40 14.20
C LEU A 324 -36.92 -6.54 15.72
N ALA A 325 -36.05 -5.84 16.45
CA ALA A 325 -36.12 -5.80 17.92
C ALA A 325 -37.43 -5.16 18.40
N LEU A 326 -37.88 -4.07 17.76
CA LEU A 326 -39.16 -3.42 18.04
C LEU A 326 -40.34 -4.34 17.71
N ALA A 327 -40.32 -5.02 16.56
CA ALA A 327 -41.35 -5.99 16.18
C ALA A 327 -41.38 -7.17 17.14
N LEU A 328 -40.24 -7.65 17.63
CA LEU A 328 -40.15 -8.72 18.64
C LEU A 328 -40.70 -8.26 19.99
N VAL A 329 -40.40 -7.02 20.39
CA VAL A 329 -40.93 -6.40 21.62
C VAL A 329 -42.44 -6.17 21.53
N VAL A 330 -42.95 -5.69 20.37
CA VAL A 330 -44.39 -5.49 20.14
C VAL A 330 -45.14 -6.82 20.10
N THR A 331 -44.61 -7.82 19.39
CA THR A 331 -45.24 -9.17 19.32
C THR A 331 -45.18 -9.93 20.63
N ALA A 332 -44.18 -9.67 21.48
CA ALA A 332 -44.10 -10.14 22.85
C ALA A 332 -45.11 -9.42 23.79
N ALA A 333 -45.34 -8.13 23.60
CA ALA A 333 -46.26 -7.35 24.45
C ALA A 333 -47.74 -7.70 24.22
N VAL A 334 -48.13 -8.07 23.00
CA VAL A 334 -49.51 -8.43 22.61
C VAL A 334 -50.11 -9.61 23.42
N PRO A 335 -49.43 -10.76 23.60
CA PRO A 335 -49.96 -11.85 24.41
C PRO A 335 -49.97 -11.57 25.91
N ILE A 336 -49.18 -10.62 26.43
CA ILE A 336 -49.29 -10.21 27.85
C ILE A 336 -50.57 -9.39 28.06
N ALA A 337 -50.95 -8.52 27.13
CA ALA A 337 -52.26 -7.85 27.15
C ALA A 337 -53.42 -8.81 26.85
N GLY A 338 -53.17 -9.89 26.11
CA GLY A 338 -54.13 -10.98 25.84
C GLY A 338 -54.24 -12.03 26.95
N ALA A 339 -53.26 -12.14 27.84
CA ALA A 339 -53.27 -13.08 28.96
C ALA A 339 -54.28 -12.65 30.04
N SER A 340 -54.60 -11.35 30.14
CA SER A 340 -55.74 -10.87 30.94
C SER A 340 -57.11 -11.19 30.33
N THR A 341 -57.18 -11.67 29.08
CA THR A 341 -58.43 -11.99 28.36
C THR A 341 -58.51 -13.42 27.80
N GLY A 342 -57.51 -14.27 28.04
CA GLY A 342 -57.56 -15.72 27.79
C GLY A 342 -57.49 -16.18 26.34
N ARG A 343 -57.14 -15.31 25.38
CA ARG A 343 -56.97 -15.70 23.95
C ARG A 343 -55.67 -15.13 23.38
N VAL A 344 -54.64 -15.97 23.31
CA VAL A 344 -53.50 -15.71 22.43
C VAL A 344 -54.00 -15.95 20.99
N THR A 345 -54.27 -14.86 20.26
CA THR A 345 -54.78 -14.97 18.90
C THR A 345 -53.69 -15.52 17.99
N LEU A 346 -53.94 -16.65 17.32
CA LEU A 346 -53.11 -17.30 16.30
C LEU A 346 -52.46 -16.29 15.32
N SER A 347 -53.16 -15.18 15.06
CA SER A 347 -52.72 -14.06 14.24
C SER A 347 -51.40 -13.41 14.66
N ALA A 348 -51.09 -13.30 15.96
CA ALA A 348 -49.86 -12.65 16.44
C ALA A 348 -48.62 -13.50 16.17
N VAL A 349 -48.73 -14.82 16.34
CA VAL A 349 -47.66 -15.79 16.04
C VAL A 349 -47.42 -15.85 14.53
N VAL A 350 -48.49 -15.88 13.73
CA VAL A 350 -48.41 -15.84 12.26
C VAL A 350 -47.74 -14.55 11.78
N PHE A 351 -48.11 -13.39 12.33
CA PHE A 351 -47.51 -12.10 11.98
C PHE A 351 -46.01 -12.03 12.34
N ALA A 352 -45.62 -12.48 13.54
CA ALA A 352 -44.22 -12.55 13.96
C ALA A 352 -43.39 -13.47 13.03
N GLY A 353 -43.95 -14.65 12.69
CA GLY A 353 -43.36 -15.57 11.73
C GLY A 353 -43.17 -14.93 10.36
N LEU A 354 -44.19 -14.22 9.86
CA LEU A 354 -44.13 -13.51 8.58
C LEU A 354 -43.05 -12.42 8.58
N MET A 355 -42.95 -11.62 9.64
CA MET A 355 -41.93 -10.57 9.77
C MET A 355 -40.51 -11.15 9.85
N ALA A 356 -40.32 -12.26 10.56
CA ALA A 356 -39.04 -12.97 10.60
C ALA A 356 -38.65 -13.51 9.20
N VAL A 357 -39.61 -14.08 8.47
CA VAL A 357 -39.40 -14.56 7.09
C VAL A 357 -39.07 -13.41 6.14
N VAL A 358 -39.83 -12.31 6.16
CA VAL A 358 -39.56 -11.11 5.33
C VAL A 358 -38.16 -10.57 5.61
N THR A 359 -37.73 -10.53 6.87
CA THR A 359 -36.40 -10.05 7.22
C THR A 359 -35.29 -11.01 6.80
N ALA A 360 -35.50 -12.32 6.97
CA ALA A 360 -34.57 -13.34 6.49
C ALA A 360 -34.40 -13.28 4.97
N ILE A 361 -35.50 -13.12 4.23
CA ILE A 361 -35.50 -12.92 2.77
C ILE A 361 -34.75 -11.62 2.42
N GLY A 362 -35.05 -10.50 3.08
CA GLY A 362 -34.34 -9.24 2.86
C GLY A 362 -32.84 -9.35 3.10
N GLN A 363 -32.41 -10.01 4.18
CA GLN A 363 -31.00 -10.27 4.45
C GLN A 363 -30.36 -11.19 3.41
N ALA A 364 -31.07 -12.24 2.97
CA ALA A 364 -30.59 -13.15 1.94
C ALA A 364 -30.42 -12.42 0.59
N LEU A 365 -31.40 -11.63 0.17
CA LEU A 365 -31.34 -10.82 -1.04
C LEU A 365 -30.20 -9.81 -0.99
N MET A 366 -30.01 -9.12 0.14
CA MET A 366 -28.87 -8.21 0.32
C MET A 366 -27.52 -8.94 0.27
N ARG A 367 -27.41 -10.16 0.80
CA ARG A 367 -26.18 -10.97 0.71
C ARG A 367 -25.94 -11.43 -0.73
N LEU A 368 -26.98 -11.82 -1.45
CA LEU A 368 -26.92 -12.23 -2.85
C LEU A 368 -26.51 -11.06 -3.75
N ALA A 369 -27.11 -9.89 -3.58
CA ALA A 369 -26.75 -8.66 -4.29
C ALA A 369 -25.28 -8.26 -4.02
N ARG A 370 -24.83 -8.36 -2.76
CA ARG A 370 -23.43 -8.13 -2.39
C ARG A 370 -22.48 -9.11 -3.06
N TRP A 371 -22.82 -10.40 -3.05
CA TRP A 371 -22.04 -11.44 -3.70
C TRP A 371 -21.96 -11.22 -5.21
N HIS A 372 -23.08 -10.86 -5.85
CA HIS A 372 -23.15 -10.55 -7.27
C HIS A 372 -22.30 -9.31 -7.63
N ASN A 373 -22.42 -8.22 -6.87
CA ASN A 373 -21.62 -7.00 -7.11
C ASN A 373 -20.13 -7.25 -6.91
N TRP A 374 -19.74 -7.98 -5.86
CA TRP A 374 -18.35 -8.38 -5.64
C TRP A 374 -17.83 -9.25 -6.79
N ARG A 375 -18.63 -10.22 -7.26
CA ARG A 375 -18.25 -11.09 -8.37
C ARG A 375 -18.17 -10.33 -9.70
N SER A 376 -19.08 -9.40 -9.95
CA SER A 376 -19.08 -8.55 -11.14
C SER A 376 -17.86 -7.64 -11.17
N GLU A 377 -17.56 -6.97 -10.05
CA GLU A 377 -16.37 -6.13 -9.91
C GLU A 377 -15.09 -6.94 -10.09
N ARG A 378 -15.04 -8.15 -9.52
CA ARG A 378 -13.92 -9.09 -9.73
C ARG A 378 -13.78 -9.46 -11.20
N HIS A 379 -14.87 -9.79 -11.89
CA HIS A 379 -14.82 -10.12 -13.32
C HIS A 379 -14.38 -8.92 -14.17
N ARG A 380 -14.85 -7.71 -13.87
CA ARG A 380 -14.41 -6.48 -14.53
C ARG A 380 -12.92 -6.24 -14.37
N ARG A 381 -12.38 -6.42 -13.16
CA ARG A 381 -10.93 -6.31 -12.91
C ARG A 381 -10.13 -7.36 -13.65
N GLN A 382 -10.54 -8.62 -13.57
CA GLN A 382 -9.89 -9.70 -14.30
C GLN A 382 -9.93 -9.49 -15.82
N GLN A 383 -11.03 -8.93 -16.35
CA GLN A 383 -11.13 -8.55 -17.76
C GLN A 383 -10.19 -7.39 -18.09
N ALA A 384 -10.20 -6.30 -17.30
CA ALA A 384 -9.30 -5.16 -17.47
C ALA A 384 -7.82 -5.59 -17.42
N ASP A 385 -7.45 -6.48 -16.51
CA ASP A 385 -6.13 -7.06 -16.42
C ASP A 385 -5.79 -7.92 -17.64
N ARG A 386 -6.72 -8.75 -18.10
CA ARG A 386 -6.51 -9.55 -19.32
C ARG A 386 -6.29 -8.66 -20.54
N TYR A 387 -7.07 -7.59 -20.70
CA TYR A 387 -6.89 -6.63 -21.79
C TYR A 387 -5.54 -5.92 -21.67
N ARG A 388 -5.20 -5.39 -20.49
CA ARG A 388 -3.91 -4.75 -20.23
C ARG A 388 -2.73 -5.68 -20.53
N LEU A 389 -2.83 -6.96 -20.16
CA LEU A 389 -1.77 -7.94 -20.38
C LEU A 389 -1.78 -8.50 -21.82
N ALA A 390 -2.88 -8.43 -22.56
CA ALA A 390 -2.93 -8.85 -23.97
C ALA A 390 -1.96 -8.02 -24.82
N ASP A 391 -1.92 -6.70 -24.58
CA ASP A 391 -1.00 -5.75 -25.21
C ASP A 391 0.49 -6.04 -24.96
N ALA A 392 0.82 -6.93 -24.01
CA ALA A 392 2.21 -7.34 -23.76
C ALA A 392 2.77 -8.26 -24.87
N GLY A 393 1.95 -8.72 -25.82
CA GLY A 393 2.44 -9.42 -27.01
C GLY A 393 3.07 -8.50 -28.06
N ASP A 394 2.66 -7.22 -28.08
CA ASP A 394 3.11 -6.26 -29.08
C ASP A 394 4.44 -5.62 -28.69
N CYS A 395 5.28 -5.29 -29.69
CA CYS A 395 6.55 -4.62 -29.42
C CYS A 395 6.31 -3.21 -28.84
N ARG A 396 6.87 -2.93 -27.65
CA ARG A 396 6.81 -1.60 -27.00
C ARG A 396 8.17 -1.08 -26.55
N CYS A 397 9.24 -1.54 -27.21
CA CYS A 397 10.60 -1.15 -26.85
C CYS A 397 10.82 0.37 -26.84
N TRP A 398 10.11 1.15 -27.65
CA TRP A 398 10.25 2.61 -27.67
C TRP A 398 9.48 3.35 -26.56
N GLN A 399 8.45 2.74 -25.96
CA GLN A 399 7.54 3.44 -25.04
C GLN A 399 8.02 3.41 -23.59
N ALA A 400 8.77 2.39 -23.20
CA ALA A 400 9.11 2.15 -21.81
C ALA A 400 10.62 2.00 -21.62
N GLY A 401 11.17 2.72 -20.64
CA GLY A 401 12.55 2.49 -20.15
C GLY A 401 12.63 1.32 -19.18
N ALA A 402 11.53 1.01 -18.48
CA ALA A 402 11.42 -0.11 -17.56
C ALA A 402 9.97 -0.62 -17.54
N LEU A 403 9.80 -1.92 -17.27
CA LEU A 403 8.51 -2.56 -17.00
C LEU A 403 8.60 -3.29 -15.66
N THR A 404 7.52 -3.29 -14.89
CA THR A 404 7.46 -3.96 -13.58
C THR A 404 6.26 -4.91 -13.46
N GLY A 405 6.36 -5.87 -12.55
CA GLY A 405 5.23 -6.67 -12.06
C GLY A 405 4.66 -7.67 -13.07
N SER A 406 3.33 -7.76 -13.12
CA SER A 406 2.63 -8.74 -13.95
C SER A 406 2.79 -8.44 -15.43
N TYR A 407 2.82 -7.15 -15.80
CA TYR A 407 3.03 -6.73 -17.18
C TYR A 407 4.44 -7.10 -17.66
N ALA A 408 5.47 -6.86 -16.84
CA ALA A 408 6.84 -7.26 -17.16
C ALA A 408 6.95 -8.78 -17.38
N THR A 409 6.30 -9.57 -16.52
CA THR A 409 6.23 -11.04 -16.66
C THR A 409 5.54 -11.45 -17.96
N ALA A 410 4.42 -10.81 -18.31
CA ALA A 410 3.71 -11.11 -19.56
C ALA A 410 4.53 -10.73 -20.80
N TYR A 411 5.20 -9.57 -20.78
CA TYR A 411 6.05 -9.10 -21.86
C TYR A 411 7.27 -10.00 -22.06
N LEU A 412 7.92 -10.39 -20.97
CA LEU A 412 8.98 -11.41 -20.97
C LEU A 412 8.52 -12.67 -21.71
N ASN A 413 7.41 -13.26 -21.29
CA ASN A 413 6.98 -14.58 -21.74
C ASN A 413 6.43 -14.59 -23.18
N ARG A 414 5.92 -13.46 -23.67
CA ARG A 414 5.26 -13.39 -24.98
C ARG A 414 6.11 -12.75 -26.06
N HIS A 415 7.07 -11.90 -25.68
CA HIS A 415 7.74 -11.03 -26.64
C HIS A 415 9.27 -11.15 -26.63
N LEU A 416 9.88 -11.42 -25.48
CA LEU A 416 11.34 -11.42 -25.35
C LEU A 416 11.94 -12.82 -25.52
N THR A 417 13.13 -12.89 -26.12
CA THR A 417 13.91 -14.13 -26.25
C THR A 417 15.20 -14.04 -25.45
N VAL A 418 15.70 -15.18 -24.97
CA VAL A 418 16.94 -15.21 -24.18
C VAL A 418 18.13 -14.88 -25.09
N ALA A 419 18.91 -13.87 -24.70
CA ALA A 419 20.11 -13.43 -25.42
C ALA A 419 21.40 -13.92 -24.73
N GLY A 420 21.38 -14.06 -23.40
CA GLY A 420 22.52 -14.56 -22.64
C GLY A 420 22.42 -14.31 -21.14
N PRO A 421 23.43 -14.74 -20.35
CA PRO A 421 23.48 -14.46 -18.92
C PRO A 421 23.79 -12.98 -18.64
N ALA A 422 23.23 -12.43 -17.56
CA ALA A 422 23.49 -11.04 -17.12
C ALA A 422 24.81 -10.86 -16.35
N GLY A 423 25.80 -11.71 -16.61
CA GLY A 423 27.09 -11.67 -15.94
C GLY A 423 26.98 -11.85 -14.42
N ARG A 424 27.38 -10.83 -13.66
CA ARG A 424 27.52 -10.87 -12.18
C ARG A 424 26.22 -10.64 -11.40
N LEU A 425 25.13 -10.24 -12.07
CA LEU A 425 23.85 -10.04 -11.41
C LEU A 425 23.16 -11.40 -11.20
N LEU A 426 23.26 -11.93 -9.99
CA LEU A 426 22.63 -13.20 -9.62
C LEU A 426 21.11 -13.16 -9.87
N GLY A 427 20.60 -14.19 -10.54
CA GLY A 427 19.18 -14.30 -10.87
C GLY A 427 18.70 -13.34 -11.97
N ALA A 428 19.61 -12.68 -12.68
CA ALA A 428 19.25 -11.83 -13.82
C ALA A 428 19.59 -12.48 -15.17
N ALA A 429 18.80 -12.15 -16.19
CA ALA A 429 18.96 -12.65 -17.55
C ALA A 429 18.96 -11.49 -18.56
N VAL A 430 19.79 -11.59 -19.59
CA VAL A 430 19.75 -10.67 -20.73
C VAL A 430 18.87 -11.27 -21.79
N LEU A 431 17.95 -10.45 -22.26
CA LEU A 431 16.94 -10.80 -23.22
C LEU A 431 17.05 -9.86 -24.41
N ARG A 432 16.46 -10.26 -25.52
CA ARG A 432 16.42 -9.48 -26.75
C ARG A 432 14.99 -9.39 -27.26
N CYS A 433 14.61 -8.21 -27.71
CA CYS A 433 13.41 -8.05 -28.52
C CYS A 433 13.70 -8.56 -29.94
N PRO A 434 12.97 -9.56 -30.45
CA PRO A 434 13.21 -10.10 -31.79
C PRO A 434 12.88 -9.10 -32.90
N THR A 435 12.00 -8.12 -32.63
CA THR A 435 11.58 -7.11 -33.62
C THR A 435 12.58 -5.97 -33.76
N THR A 436 13.12 -5.47 -32.64
CA THR A 436 13.97 -4.27 -32.64
C THR A 436 15.44 -4.55 -32.36
N GLY A 437 15.78 -5.75 -31.85
CA GLY A 437 17.14 -6.03 -31.38
C GLY A 437 17.50 -5.37 -30.04
N THR A 438 16.60 -4.58 -29.44
CA THR A 438 16.81 -3.95 -28.13
C THR A 438 17.08 -4.99 -27.06
N LEU A 439 18.14 -4.77 -26.27
CA LEU A 439 18.46 -5.62 -25.12
C LEU A 439 17.64 -5.23 -23.90
N TRP A 440 17.27 -6.22 -23.12
CA TRP A 440 16.53 -6.06 -21.87
C TRP A 440 17.22 -6.85 -20.77
N LEU A 441 17.27 -6.28 -19.57
CA LEU A 441 17.71 -6.99 -18.38
C LEU A 441 16.48 -7.38 -17.56
N SER A 442 16.31 -8.68 -17.34
CA SER A 442 15.29 -9.23 -16.45
C SER A 442 15.89 -9.54 -15.08
N THR A 443 15.21 -9.14 -14.01
CA THR A 443 15.60 -9.48 -12.64
C THR A 443 14.39 -9.47 -11.70
N THR A 444 14.52 -10.19 -10.58
CA THR A 444 13.60 -10.12 -9.42
C THR A 444 14.34 -9.70 -8.14
N ALA A 445 15.60 -9.27 -8.25
CA ALA A 445 16.48 -8.99 -7.11
C ALA A 445 16.16 -7.68 -6.37
N GLY A 446 15.15 -6.93 -6.81
CA GLY A 446 14.75 -5.67 -6.19
C GLY A 446 14.00 -5.85 -4.86
N PRO A 447 14.02 -4.83 -3.96
CA PRO A 447 13.26 -4.85 -2.71
C PRO A 447 11.75 -4.97 -2.91
N SER A 448 11.25 -4.58 -4.09
CA SER A 448 9.84 -4.75 -4.45
C SER A 448 9.45 -6.21 -4.70
N GLY A 449 10.42 -7.12 -4.90
CA GLY A 449 10.17 -8.52 -5.28
C GLY A 449 9.43 -8.69 -6.62
N LYS A 450 9.09 -7.60 -7.30
CA LYS A 450 8.40 -7.61 -8.58
C LYS A 450 9.36 -8.06 -9.67
N HIS A 451 8.82 -8.70 -10.71
CA HIS A 451 9.59 -8.92 -11.92
C HIS A 451 9.90 -7.58 -12.57
N LEU A 452 11.16 -7.31 -12.84
CA LEU A 452 11.65 -6.04 -13.40
C LEU A 452 12.32 -6.32 -14.74
N LEU A 453 11.90 -5.58 -15.76
CA LEU A 453 12.56 -5.54 -17.06
C LEU A 453 13.12 -4.13 -17.28
N LEU A 454 14.42 -4.02 -17.49
CA LEU A 454 15.12 -2.75 -17.73
C LEU A 454 15.59 -2.70 -19.17
N ARG A 455 15.25 -1.62 -19.88
CA ARG A 455 15.62 -1.45 -21.28
C ARG A 455 17.08 -1.03 -21.39
N GLY A 456 17.83 -1.71 -22.25
CA GLY A 456 19.21 -1.39 -22.61
C GLY A 456 19.28 -0.58 -23.91
N VAL A 457 20.45 -0.60 -24.55
CA VAL A 457 20.62 -0.01 -25.88
C VAL A 457 20.03 -0.91 -26.96
N ASP A 458 19.65 -0.28 -28.08
CA ASP A 458 19.39 -0.99 -29.31
C ASP A 458 20.72 -1.40 -29.94
N GLN A 459 20.88 -2.70 -30.21
CA GLN A 459 22.07 -3.24 -30.85
C GLN A 459 22.32 -2.59 -32.22
N LEU A 460 21.25 -2.23 -32.94
CA LEU A 460 21.35 -1.58 -34.25
C LEU A 460 21.86 -0.14 -34.18
N SER A 461 21.70 0.53 -33.03
CA SER A 461 22.17 1.91 -32.84
C SER A 461 23.69 2.00 -32.64
N ILE A 462 24.34 0.91 -32.20
CA ILE A 462 25.80 0.85 -32.02
C ILE A 462 26.51 0.73 -33.38
N ASP A 463 25.84 0.13 -34.36
CA ASP A 463 26.40 -0.13 -35.69
C ASP A 463 26.29 1.06 -36.65
N GLN A 464 25.56 2.12 -36.27
CA GLN A 464 25.50 3.35 -37.07
C GLN A 464 26.63 4.31 -36.65
N PRO A 465 27.55 4.69 -37.56
CA PRO A 465 28.50 5.76 -37.26
C PRO A 465 27.73 7.01 -36.90
N ALA A 466 28.11 7.66 -35.79
CA ALA A 466 27.51 8.94 -35.37
C ALA A 466 27.39 9.84 -36.61
N PRO A 467 26.19 10.36 -36.93
CA PRO A 467 26.04 11.21 -38.09
C PRO A 467 27.08 12.31 -37.98
N ALA A 468 27.97 12.40 -38.98
CA ALA A 468 28.95 13.47 -39.03
C ALA A 468 28.14 14.76 -38.88
N THR A 469 28.29 15.44 -37.75
CA THR A 469 27.70 16.74 -37.50
C THR A 469 28.26 17.70 -38.55
N GLY A 470 27.64 17.71 -39.72
CA GLY A 470 27.78 18.74 -40.71
C GLY A 470 27.29 20.00 -40.03
N GLY A 471 28.22 20.89 -39.66
CA GLY A 471 27.90 22.19 -39.12
C GLY A 471 26.96 22.88 -40.10
N TYR A 472 25.72 23.10 -39.67
CA TYR A 472 24.93 24.18 -40.23
C TYR A 472 25.59 25.47 -39.71
N LEU A 473 26.42 26.07 -40.57
CA LEU A 473 26.90 27.43 -40.44
C LEU A 473 25.75 28.41 -40.67
#